data_AF-A0A3E0QTW6-F1
#
_entry.id   AF-A0A3E0QTW6-F1
#
_cell.length_a   1.000
_cell.length_b   1.000
_cell.length_c   1.000
_cell.angle_alpha   90.00
_cell.angle_beta   90.00
_cell.angle_gamma   90.00
#
_symmetry.space_group_name_H-M   'P 1'
#
loop_
_entity.id
_entity.type
_entity.pdbx_description
1 polymer ?
#
loop_
_entity_poly.entity_id
_entity_poly.type
_entity_poly.pdbx_seq_one_letter_code
_entity_poly.pdbx_strand_id
1 'polypeptide(L)'
;MSPAEIVHYKERCWFCHKRKATLLCDFVVGWVQTTIDFRKTPQTCDRRICEQCAIHLGGDTHFCPIHAMEAKQRLGVGKRK
;
A
#
# COMPACT_ATOMS: atom_id res chain seq x y z
N MET A 1 -23.18 -6.13 -20.24
CA MET A 1 -22.72 -5.15 -19.23
C MET A 1 -23.22 -5.64 -17.89
N SER A 2 -22.32 -6.11 -17.01
CA SER A 2 -22.71 -6.55 -15.67
C SER A 2 -23.24 -5.36 -14.86
N PRO A 3 -24.28 -5.53 -14.04
CA PRO A 3 -24.77 -4.46 -13.16
C PRO A 3 -23.62 -3.94 -12.31
N ALA A 4 -23.60 -2.63 -12.06
CA ALA A 4 -22.60 -2.01 -11.20
C ALA A 4 -22.64 -2.68 -9.82
N GLU A 5 -21.59 -3.45 -9.50
CA GLU A 5 -21.47 -4.14 -8.22
C GLU A 5 -21.55 -3.12 -7.08
N ILE A 6 -22.50 -3.28 -6.17
CA ILE A 6 -22.64 -2.41 -5.00
C ILE A 6 -21.53 -2.78 -4.01
N VAL A 7 -20.44 -2.00 -4.02
CA VAL A 7 -19.32 -2.21 -3.10
C VAL A 7 -19.64 -1.63 -1.72
N HIS A 8 -19.52 -2.43 -0.66
CA HIS A 8 -19.71 -1.98 0.71
C HIS A 8 -18.64 -0.94 1.09
N TYR A 9 -19.00 0.12 1.83
CA TYR A 9 -18.11 1.27 2.07
C TYR A 9 -16.75 0.89 2.70
N LYS A 10 -16.71 -0.14 3.55
CA LYS A 10 -15.47 -0.65 4.18
C LYS A 10 -14.52 -1.32 3.18
N GLU A 11 -15.03 -1.81 2.06
CA GLU A 11 -14.24 -2.47 1.01
C GLU A 11 -13.83 -1.51 -0.09
N ARG A 12 -14.23 -0.24 -0.03
CA ARG A 12 -13.89 0.74 -1.06
C ARG A 12 -12.45 1.19 -0.89
N CYS A 13 -11.85 1.54 -2.03
CA CYS A 13 -10.58 2.25 -2.07
C CYS A 13 -10.64 3.49 -1.18
N TRP A 14 -9.66 3.64 -0.30
CA TRP A 14 -9.54 4.77 0.62
C TRP A 14 -9.38 6.11 -0.10
N PHE A 15 -8.92 6.12 -1.35
CA PHE A 15 -8.60 7.34 -2.08
C PHE A 15 -9.72 7.81 -3.01
N CYS A 16 -10.33 6.89 -3.76
CA CYS A 16 -11.39 7.26 -4.69
C CYS A 16 -12.80 7.04 -4.14
N HIS A 17 -12.96 6.22 -3.10
CA HIS A 17 -14.24 5.83 -2.50
C HIS A 17 -15.30 5.30 -3.49
N LYS A 18 -14.88 4.91 -4.70
CA LYS A 18 -15.75 4.48 -5.81
C LYS A 18 -15.62 3.00 -6.11
N ARG A 19 -14.38 2.50 -6.19
CA ARG A 19 -14.04 1.13 -6.59
C ARG A 19 -13.74 0.27 -5.37
N LYS A 20 -13.93 -1.05 -5.50
CA LYS A 20 -13.46 -2.04 -4.52
C LYS A 20 -11.94 -1.97 -4.41
N ALA A 21 -11.44 -2.00 -3.18
CA ALA A 21 -10.02 -2.14 -2.91
C ALA A 21 -9.63 -3.61 -3.06
N THR A 22 -8.62 -3.85 -3.88
CA THR A 22 -8.05 -5.17 -4.17
C THR A 22 -6.63 -5.30 -3.63
N LEU A 23 -6.00 -4.18 -3.27
CA LEU A 23 -4.61 -4.08 -2.88
C LEU A 23 -4.47 -3.32 -1.55
N LEU A 24 -3.31 -3.48 -0.92
CA LEU A 24 -2.87 -2.74 0.26
C LEU A 24 -1.62 -1.92 -0.07
N CYS A 25 -1.36 -0.89 0.73
CA CYS A 25 -0.15 -0.09 0.59
C CYS A 25 1.01 -0.72 1.36
N ASP A 26 2.05 -1.13 0.66
CA ASP A 26 3.23 -1.84 1.20
C ASP A 26 4.28 -0.91 1.79
N PHE A 27 3.97 0.37 1.94
CA PHE A 27 4.91 1.33 2.50
C PHE A 27 5.11 1.08 4.01
N VAL A 28 6.35 0.80 4.42
CA VAL A 28 6.74 0.63 5.82
C VAL A 28 6.76 1.99 6.52
N VAL A 29 5.84 2.16 7.48
CA VAL A 29 5.67 3.38 8.30
C VAL A 29 6.37 3.28 9.65
N GLY A 30 6.77 2.08 10.07
CA GLY A 30 7.41 1.88 11.37
C GLY A 30 7.90 0.46 11.57
N TRP A 31 8.43 0.21 12.77
CA TRP A 31 8.92 -1.10 13.18
C TRP A 31 8.42 -1.37 14.60
N VAL A 32 7.85 -2.54 14.81
CA VAL A 32 7.46 -3.02 16.13
C VAL A 32 8.48 -4.06 16.57
N GLN A 33 8.95 -3.95 17.81
CA GLN A 33 9.86 -4.91 18.41
C GLN A 33 9.20 -5.52 19.65
N THR A 34 9.04 -6.83 19.66
CA THR A 34 8.52 -7.60 20.79
C THR A 34 9.64 -7.93 21.77
N THR A 35 9.34 -7.95 23.07
CA THR A 35 10.33 -8.30 24.12
C THR A 35 10.53 -9.80 24.30
N ILE A 36 9.68 -10.62 23.66
CA ILE A 36 9.74 -12.08 23.72
C ILE A 36 10.97 -12.60 22.95
N ASP A 37 11.21 -12.06 21.76
CA ASP A 37 12.22 -12.53 20.82
C ASP A 37 13.07 -11.39 20.22
N PHE A 38 12.81 -10.13 20.62
CA PHE A 38 13.49 -8.92 20.12
C PHE A 38 13.46 -8.76 18.59
N ARG A 39 12.55 -9.46 17.91
CA ARG A 39 12.40 -9.41 16.47
C ARG A 39 11.72 -8.12 16.06
N LYS A 40 12.30 -7.43 15.07
CA LYS A 40 11.70 -6.26 14.44
C LYS A 40 10.78 -6.71 13.30
N THR A 41 9.51 -6.39 13.41
CA THR A 41 8.50 -6.63 12.38
C THR A 41 8.12 -5.29 11.75
N PRO A 42 8.13 -5.16 10.42
CA PRO A 42 7.72 -3.92 9.77
C PRO A 42 6.22 -3.69 9.99
N GLN A 43 5.86 -2.44 10.27
CA GLN A 43 4.49 -1.98 10.23
C GLN A 43 4.26 -1.27 8.91
N THR A 44 3.34 -1.80 8.10
CA THR A 44 2.96 -1.27 6.80
C THR A 44 1.78 -0.30 6.91
N CYS A 45 1.61 0.55 5.91
CA CYS A 45 0.51 1.51 5.86
C CYS A 45 -0.86 0.83 5.77
N ASP A 46 -0.97 -0.28 5.04
CA ASP A 46 -2.18 -1.11 4.87
C ASP A 46 -3.44 -0.36 4.43
N ARG A 47 -3.30 0.85 3.88
CA ARG A 47 -4.43 1.56 3.28
C ARG A 47 -4.93 0.75 2.09
N ARG A 48 -6.21 0.39 2.15
CA ARG A 48 -6.96 -0.27 1.08
C ARG A 48 -7.02 0.59 -0.17
N ILE A 49 -6.47 0.09 -1.28
CA ILE A 49 -6.41 0.78 -2.57
C ILE A 49 -6.97 -0.11 -3.69
N CYS A 50 -7.63 0.50 -4.67
CA CYS A 50 -7.99 -0.20 -5.92
C CYS A 50 -6.82 -0.14 -6.90
N GLU A 51 -6.77 -1.08 -7.84
CA GLU A 51 -5.79 -1.11 -8.96
C GLU A 51 -5.53 0.27 -9.58
N GLN A 52 -6.59 1.03 -9.90
CA GLN A 52 -6.44 2.34 -10.56
C GLN A 52 -5.82 3.44 -9.69
N CYS A 53 -5.79 3.27 -8.37
CA CYS A 53 -5.19 4.24 -7.45
C CYS A 53 -3.86 3.73 -6.88
N ALA A 54 -3.52 2.47 -7.13
CA ALA A 54 -2.24 1.92 -6.75
C ALA A 54 -1.15 2.46 -7.69
N ILE A 55 0.02 2.76 -7.11
CA ILE A 55 1.20 3.17 -7.85
C ILE A 55 2.22 2.05 -7.72
N HIS A 56 2.60 1.50 -8.86
CA HIS A 56 3.56 0.41 -8.97
C HIS A 56 4.93 1.01 -9.28
N LEU A 57 5.91 0.74 -8.42
CA LEU A 57 7.28 1.25 -8.57
C LEU A 57 8.29 0.14 -8.89
N GLY A 58 7.81 -1.07 -9.17
CA GLY A 58 8.59 -2.26 -9.48
C GLY A 58 8.31 -3.41 -8.51
N GLY A 59 8.50 -4.65 -8.98
CA GLY A 59 8.20 -5.87 -8.23
C GLY A 59 6.71 -6.02 -7.88
N ASP A 60 6.42 -6.89 -6.92
CA ASP A 60 5.07 -7.19 -6.42
C ASP A 60 4.66 -6.23 -5.29
N THR A 61 5.07 -4.95 -5.36
CA THR A 61 4.75 -3.94 -4.33
C THR A 61 3.81 -2.86 -4.86
N HIS A 62 2.87 -2.47 -4.00
CA HIS A 62 1.80 -1.53 -4.30
C HIS A 62 1.86 -0.35 -3.32
N PHE A 63 1.93 0.86 -3.85
CA PHE A 63 1.99 2.07 -3.02
C PHE A 63 0.75 2.93 -3.20
N CYS A 64 0.30 3.55 -2.12
CA CYS A 64 -0.77 4.52 -2.18
C CYS A 64 -0.28 5.89 -2.68
N PRO A 65 -1.18 6.77 -3.17
CA PRO A 65 -0.81 8.10 -3.65
C PRO A 65 -0.04 8.97 -2.65
N ILE A 66 -0.23 8.76 -1.35
CA ILE A 66 0.48 9.51 -0.30
C ILE A 66 1.95 9.06 -0.20
N HIS A 67 2.22 7.76 -0.27
CA HIS A 67 3.55 7.21 -0.01
C HIS A 67 4.37 6.93 -1.28
N ALA A 68 3.77 6.98 -2.47
CA ALA A 68 4.46 6.63 -3.71
C ALA A 68 5.69 7.50 -4.00
N MET A 69 5.65 8.80 -3.67
CA MET A 69 6.81 9.67 -3.86
C MET A 69 7.98 9.25 -2.98
N GLU A 70 7.72 8.99 -1.70
CA GLU A 70 8.74 8.58 -0.76
C GLU A 70 9.27 7.17 -1.07
N ALA A 71 8.37 6.25 -1.43
CA ALA A 71 8.74 4.91 -1.89
C ALA A 71 9.69 4.98 -3.09
N LYS A 72 9.40 5.85 -4.07
CA LYS A 72 10.25 6.04 -5.25
C LYS A 72 11.64 6.54 -4.88
N GLN A 73 11.74 7.45 -3.91
CA GLN A 73 13.03 7.93 -3.42
C GLN A 73 13.82 6.80 -2.74
N ARG A 74 13.19 6.06 -1.82
CA ARG A 74 13.85 4.95 -1.11
C ARG A 74 14.32 3.84 -2.05
N LEU A 75 13.52 3.48 -3.05
CA LEU A 75 13.89 2.50 -4.08
C LEU A 75 15.01 3.02 -5.01
N GLY A 76 15.05 4.33 -5.27
CA GLY A 76 16.11 4.96 -6.05
C GLY A 76 17.45 5.08 -5.30
N VAL A 77 17.43 5.19 -3.97
CA VAL A 77 18.64 5.28 -3.12
C VAL A 77 19.44 3.97 -3.11
N GLY A 78 18.80 2.82 -3.36
CA GLY A 78 19.46 1.52 -3.49
C GLY A 78 20.30 1.32 -4.77
N LYS A 79 20.33 2.29 -5.70
CA LYS A 79 21.12 2.25 -6.94
C LYS A 79 22.38 3.15 -6.89
N ARG A 80 23.08 3.25 -5.76
CA ARG A 80 24.46 3.76 -5.76
C ARG A 80 25.44 2.58 -5.82
N LYS A 81 26.18 2.56 -6.92
CA LYS A 81 27.33 1.70 -7.26
C LYS A 81 28.30 1.52 -6.10
#